data_AF-A0A9P8VT60-F1
#
_entry.id   AF-A0A9P8VT60-F1
#
_cell.length_a   1.000
_cell.length_b   1.000
_cell.length_c   1.000
_cell.angle_alpha   90.00
_cell.angle_beta   90.00
_cell.angle_gamma   90.00
#
_symmetry.space_group_name_H-M   'P 1'
#
loop_
_entity.id
_entity.type
_entity.pdbx_description
1 polymer ?
#
loop_
_entity_poly.entity_id
_entity_poly.type
_entity_poly.pdbx_seq_one_letter_code
_entity_poly.pdbx_strand_id
1 'polypeptide(L)' 'MCNYIYKELSCRHHYHLVESWCPKYIETERRCPPTIVSKQYWEGDICATCRERQQPSNHPWAKLIR' A
#
# COMPACT_ATOMS: atom_id res chain seq x y z
N MET A 1 18.85 -11.30 -1.69
CA MET A 1 18.02 -10.25 -1.06
C MET A 1 16.61 -10.35 -1.65
N CYS A 2 15.56 -9.91 -0.97
CA CYS A 2 14.21 -9.96 -1.54
C CYS A 2 13.99 -8.74 -2.46
N ASN A 3 13.27 -8.97 -3.56
CA ASN A 3 12.95 -7.94 -4.52
C ASN A 3 11.62 -7.28 -4.15
N TYR A 4 11.59 -5.96 -4.22
CA TYR A 4 10.42 -5.15 -3.92
C TYR A 4 10.11 -4.20 -5.07
N ILE A 5 8.82 -3.94 -5.25
CA ILE A 5 8.28 -2.92 -6.13
C ILE A 5 7.81 -1.77 -5.26
N TYR A 6 8.25 -0.56 -5.60
CA TYR A 6 7.71 0.67 -5.06
C TYR A 6 6.47 1.06 -5.85
N LYS A 7 5.29 1.00 -5.22
CA LYS A 7 4.02 1.41 -5.82
C LYS A 7 3.58 2.74 -5.22
N GLU A 8 3.51 3.78 -6.03
CA GLU A 8 2.97 5.09 -5.66
C GLU A 8 1.52 5.23 -6.14
N LEU A 9 0.66 5.76 -5.26
CA LEU A 9 -0.76 5.96 -5.50
C LEU A 9 -1.09 7.43 -5.79
N SER A 10 -2.26 7.66 -6.37
CA SER A 10 -2.77 9.02 -6.66
C SER A 10 -2.97 9.87 -5.40
N CYS A 11 -3.25 9.22 -4.26
CA CYS A 11 -3.32 9.88 -2.96
C CYS A 11 -1.95 10.19 -2.32
N ARG A 12 -0.84 10.03 -3.07
CA ARG A 12 0.56 10.18 -2.65
C ARG A 12 1.04 9.23 -1.54
N HIS A 13 0.24 8.23 -1.21
CA HIS A 13 0.71 7.10 -0.40
C HIS A 13 1.50 6.13 -1.27
N HIS A 14 2.44 5.41 -0.65
CA HIS A 14 3.23 4.40 -1.34
C HIS A 14 3.29 3.09 -0.57
N TYR A 15 3.50 2.00 -1.31
CA TYR A 15 3.67 0.65 -0.78
C TYR A 15 4.95 0.03 -1.31
N HIS A 16 5.61 -0.77 -0.46
CA HIS A 16 6.65 -1.70 -0.89
C HIS A 16 6.03 -3.09 -1.00
N LEU A 17 5.74 -3.50 -2.23
CA LEU A 17 5.20 -4.83 -2.53
C LEU A 17 6.34 -5.77 -2.84
N VAL A 18 6.26 -7.01 -2.39
CA VAL A 18 7.30 -8.00 -2.68
C VAL A 18 7.05 -8.55 -4.08
N GLU A 19 8.07 -8.46 -4.94
CA GLU A 19 8.06 -9.13 -6.25
C GLU A 19 8.53 -10.58 -6.11
N SER A 20 9.65 -10.78 -5.41
CA SER A 20 10.30 -12.07 -5.28
C SER A 20 10.96 -12.24 -3.92
N TRP A 21 10.73 -13.40 -3.30
CA TRP A 21 11.33 -13.79 -2.05
C TRP A 21 12.70 -14.44 -2.28
N CYS A 22 13.69 -14.10 -1.46
CA CYS A 22 14.95 -14.83 -1.48
C CYS A 22 14.84 -16.17 -0.72
N PRO A 23 15.67 -17.18 -1.03
CA PRO A 23 15.64 -18.48 -0.35
C PRO A 23 15.75 -18.38 1.17
N LYS A 24 16.60 -17.46 1.66
CA LYS A 24 16.77 -17.21 3.09
C LYS A 24 15.47 -16.76 3.78
N TYR A 25 14.63 -15.99 3.10
CA TYR A 25 13.32 -15.60 3.64
C TYR A 25 12.39 -16.81 3.74
N ILE A 26 12.41 -17.70 2.74
CA ILE A 26 11.59 -18.93 2.74
C ILE A 26 11.95 -19.82 3.93
N GLU A 27 13.25 -19.92 4.25
CA GLU A 27 13.74 -20.77 5.34
C GLU A 27 13.56 -20.15 6.73
N THR A 28 13.71 -18.83 6.85
CA THR A 28 13.82 -18.16 8.17
C THR A 28 12.64 -17.25 8.51
N GLU A 29 11.80 -16.95 7.52
CA GLU A 29 10.74 -15.93 7.57
C GLU A 29 11.24 -14.53 7.98
N ARG A 30 12.56 -14.32 8.02
CA ARG A 30 13.17 -13.06 8.42
C ARG A 30 13.26 -12.12 7.23
N ARG A 31 12.63 -10.96 7.37
CA ARG A 31 12.67 -9.89 6.37
C ARG A 31 14.12 -9.48 6.09
N CYS A 32 14.49 -9.51 4.82
CA CYS A 32 15.77 -8.98 4.35
C CYS A 32 15.66 -7.47 4.12
N PRO A 33 16.80 -6.74 4.09
CA PRO A 33 16.81 -5.38 3.58
C PRO A 33 16.19 -5.33 2.18
N PRO A 34 15.23 -4.43 1.92
CA PRO A 34 14.49 -4.40 0.67
C PRO A 34 15.37 -3.91 -0.48
N THR A 35 15.34 -4.60 -1.60
CA THR A 35 15.93 -4.13 -2.86
C THR A 35 14.80 -3.69 -3.77
N ILE A 36 14.71 -2.38 -4.08
CA ILE A 36 13.69 -1.86 -4.98
C ILE A 36 14.12 -2.14 -6.43
N VAL A 37 13.43 -3.06 -7.10
CA VAL A 37 13.73 -3.46 -8.49
C VAL A 37 12.89 -2.68 -9.51
N SER A 38 11.74 -2.14 -9.09
CA SER A 38 10.84 -1.39 -9.97
C SER A 38 10.11 -0.30 -9.18
N LYS A 39 9.84 0.83 -9.83
CA LYS A 39 8.97 1.89 -9.33
C LYS A 39 7.79 2.06 -10.29
N GLN A 40 6.58 2.04 -9.76
CA GLN A 40 5.34 2.14 -10.53
C GLN A 40 4.44 3.20 -9.94
N TYR A 41 3.83 4.00 -10.80
CA TYR A 41 2.77 4.93 -10.43
C TYR A 41 1.43 4.41 -10.94
N TRP A 42 0.45 4.29 -10.05
CA TRP A 42 -0.88 3.81 -10.39
C TRP A 42 -1.86 4.98 -10.30
N GLU A 43 -2.11 5.58 -11.46
CA GLU A 43 -3.09 6.64 -11.62
C GLU A 43 -4.50 6.09 -11.39
N GLY A 44 -5.30 6.78 -10.56
CA GLY A 44 -6.65 6.38 -10.18
C GLY A 44 -6.75 5.50 -8.93
N ASP A 45 -5.69 4.78 -8.54
CA ASP A 45 -5.70 4.01 -7.29
C ASP A 45 -5.46 4.92 -6.07
N ILE A 46 -6.28 4.72 -5.03
CA ILE A 46 -6.16 5.35 -3.71
C ILE A 46 -6.06 4.30 -2.62
N CYS A 47 -5.38 4.64 -1.52
CA CYS A 47 -5.22 3.70 -0.41
C CYS A 47 -6.56 3.45 0.29
N ALA A 48 -6.69 2.31 0.98
CA ALA A 48 -7.92 1.94 1.68
C ALA A 48 -8.40 3.04 2.65
N THR A 49 -7.48 3.65 3.41
CA THR A 49 -7.80 4.74 4.34
C THR A 49 -8.33 5.99 3.63
N CYS A 50 -7.74 6.38 2.49
CA CYS A 50 -8.23 7.52 1.71
C CYS A 50 -9.59 7.21 1.07
N ARG A 51 -9.82 5.96 0.68
CA ARG A 51 -11.10 5.49 0.15
C ARG A 51 -12.20 5.54 1.21
N GLU A 52 -11.90 5.11 2.43
CA GLU A 52 -12.83 5.17 3.57
C GLU A 52 -13.18 6.61 3.94
N ARG A 53 -12.22 7.53 3.94
CA ARG A 53 -12.47 8.95 4.20
C ARG A 53 -13.33 9.63 3.13
N GLN A 54 -13.27 9.15 1.90
CA GLN A 54 -14.11 9.66 0.81
C GLN A 54 -15.51 9.06 0.83
N GLN A 55 -15.73 7.94 1.53
CA GLN A 55 -17.06 7.39 1.66
C GLN A 55 -17.90 8.31 2.56
N PRO A 56 -19.03 8.83 2.05
CA PRO A 56 -19.95 9.55 2.92
C PRO A 56 -20.38 8.59 4.03
N SER A 57 -20.23 9.05 5.27
CA SER A 57 -20.68 8.26 6.41
C SER A 57 -22.18 7.98 6.26
N ASN A 58 -22.55 6.70 6.12
CA ASN A 58 -23.96 6.29 6.09
C ASN A 58 -24.64 6.43 7.45
N HIS A 59 -23.90 6.87 8.47
CA HIS A 59 -24.43 7.15 9.80
C HIS A 59 -25.40 8.34 9.76
N PRO A 60 -26.68 8.16 10.15
CA PRO A 60 -27.69 9.20 10.12
C PRO A 60 -27.30 10.45 10.93
N TRP A 61 -26.60 10.25 12.05
CA TRP A 61 -26.14 11.33 12.94
C TRP A 61 -25.01 12.17 12.37
N ALA A 62 -24.21 11.65 11.44
CA ALA A 62 -23.13 12.42 10.82
C ALA A 62 -23.64 13.56 9.93
N LYS A 63 -24.92 13.52 9.50
CA LYS A 63 -25.60 14.62 8.79
C LYS A 63 -26.09 15.74 9.72
N LEU A 64 -26.04 15.52 11.04
CA LEU A 64 -26.58 16.44 12.06
C LEU A 64 -25.52 17.33 12.69
N ILE A 65 -24.23 17.04 12.47
CA ILE A 65 -23.11 17.86 12.95
C ILE A 65 -22.71 18.75 11.77
N ARG A 66 -23.30 19.95 11.71
CA ARG A 66 -22.99 21.00 10.73
C ARG A 66 -22.31 22.18 11.41
#